data_AF-A0A1D8PPP5-F1
#
_entry.id   AF-A0A1D8PPP5-F1
#
_cell.length_a   1.000
_cell.length_b   1.000
_cell.length_c   1.000
_cell.angle_alpha   90.00
_cell.angle_beta   90.00
_cell.angle_gamma   90.00
#
_symmetry.space_group_name_H-M   'P 1'
#
loop_
_entity.id
_entity.type
_entity.pdbx_description
1 polymer ?
#
loop_
_entity_poly.entity_id
_entity_poly.type
_entity_poly.pdbx_seq_one_letter_code
_entity_poly.pdbx_strand_id
1 'polypeptide(L)'
;MTTLPNNTQSNDYYLINPENIYQSPKPTPKDNLIKLYGLIPVTKSLARTNPDGSKGVKLRKSYKNHIQDLPGKHQISPAKPIPPGLLDPSIEQHPDIIKPLDPELLNKALKFDRTPINGIPGFNSSDLAINDQQTLMRGDDMGEDEHGKKIKRKKKIQNGADPKRQHI
;
A
#
# COMPACT_ATOMS: atom_id res chain seq x y z
N MET A 1 -1.61 -17.68 87.70
CA MET A 1 -0.68 -18.26 86.71
C MET A 1 -1.14 -17.78 85.35
N THR A 2 -0.45 -16.80 84.77
CA THR A 2 -0.84 -16.12 83.54
C THR A 2 0.12 -16.56 82.44
N THR A 3 -0.32 -17.48 81.58
CA THR A 3 0.46 -17.97 80.44
C THR A 3 0.41 -16.93 79.32
N LEU A 4 1.57 -16.36 78.99
CA LEU A 4 1.80 -15.53 77.81
C LEU A 4 1.45 -16.33 76.53
N PRO A 5 0.81 -15.70 75.52
CA PRO A 5 0.44 -16.38 74.29
C PRO A 5 1.68 -16.69 73.45
N ASN A 6 1.67 -17.90 72.86
CA ASN A 6 2.67 -18.43 71.94
C ASN A 6 3.02 -17.41 70.86
N ASN A 7 4.31 -17.03 70.85
CA ASN A 7 4.95 -16.29 69.77
C ASN A 7 5.06 -17.22 68.55
N THR A 8 3.97 -17.39 67.79
CA THR A 8 4.06 -17.87 66.41
C THR A 8 4.88 -16.84 65.66
N GLN A 9 6.15 -17.18 65.43
CA GLN A 9 7.07 -16.45 64.56
C GLN A 9 6.37 -16.26 63.21
N SER A 10 5.76 -15.09 63.02
CA SER A 10 5.24 -14.67 61.74
C SER A 10 6.47 -14.48 60.84
N ASN A 11 6.64 -15.38 59.87
CA ASN A 11 7.57 -15.20 58.76
C ASN A 11 7.07 -14.08 57.81
N ASP A 12 6.62 -12.97 58.38
CA ASP A 12 6.12 -11.79 57.68
C ASP A 12 7.28 -10.85 57.42
N TYR A 13 8.00 -11.09 56.32
CA TYR A 13 8.99 -10.15 55.81
C TYR A 13 8.27 -8.93 55.22
N TYR A 14 8.69 -7.73 55.62
CA TYR A 14 8.16 -6.47 55.08
C TYR A 14 8.30 -6.49 53.54
N LEU A 15 7.17 -6.44 52.82
CA LEU A 15 7.00 -6.48 51.35
C LEU A 15 6.85 -7.87 50.70
N ILE A 16 6.88 -8.98 51.44
CA ILE A 16 6.59 -10.31 50.89
C ILE A 16 5.20 -10.72 51.35
N ASN A 17 4.22 -10.67 50.45
CA ASN A 17 2.90 -11.24 50.72
C ASN A 17 2.85 -12.68 50.19
N PRO A 18 2.89 -13.72 51.05
CA PRO A 18 2.85 -15.12 50.61
C PRO A 18 1.52 -15.52 49.96
N GLU A 19 0.45 -14.74 50.12
CA GLU A 19 -0.85 -14.97 49.48
C GLU A 19 -0.87 -14.54 48.01
N ASN A 20 0.04 -13.64 47.61
CA ASN A 20 0.10 -13.11 46.25
C ASN A 20 0.97 -14.01 45.34
N ILE A 21 0.35 -15.05 44.78
CA ILE A 21 0.98 -15.88 43.74
C ILE A 21 0.79 -15.21 42.37
N TYR A 22 1.85 -14.59 41.86
CA TYR A 22 1.85 -14.01 40.52
C TYR A 22 1.99 -15.11 39.46
N GLN A 23 0.97 -15.26 38.62
CA GLN A 23 1.06 -16.12 37.45
C GLN A 23 1.85 -15.41 36.33
N SER A 24 2.76 -16.15 35.70
CA SER A 24 3.43 -15.65 34.50
C SER A 24 2.41 -15.26 33.42
N PRO A 25 2.59 -14.13 32.72
CA PRO A 25 1.70 -13.75 31.64
C PRO A 25 1.75 -14.82 30.54
N LYS A 26 0.58 -15.18 30.01
CA LYS A 26 0.46 -16.08 28.85
C LYS A 26 0.01 -15.25 27.65
N PRO A 27 0.78 -15.21 26.54
CA PRO A 27 2.06 -15.91 26.32
C PRO A 27 3.25 -15.28 27.05
N THR A 28 4.29 -16.07 27.30
CA THR A 28 5.53 -15.52 27.86
C THR A 28 6.42 -14.95 26.74
N PRO A 29 7.19 -13.88 26.97
CA PRO A 29 8.15 -13.39 25.96
C PRO A 29 9.28 -14.38 25.63
N LYS A 30 9.44 -15.44 26.43
CA LYS A 30 10.39 -16.53 26.18
C LYS A 30 9.89 -17.49 25.10
N ASP A 31 8.58 -17.50 24.84
CA ASP A 31 7.98 -18.32 23.80
C ASP A 31 8.25 -17.71 22.41
N ASN A 32 8.40 -18.56 21.39
CA ASN A 32 8.46 -18.09 20.02
C ASN A 32 7.06 -17.63 19.58
N LEU A 33 6.77 -16.34 19.79
CA LEU A 33 5.46 -15.74 19.49
C LEU A 33 5.10 -15.82 18.00
N ILE A 34 6.08 -15.77 17.10
CA ILE A 34 5.85 -15.91 15.65
C ILE A 34 5.26 -17.29 15.35
N LYS A 35 5.78 -18.34 15.99
CA LYS A 35 5.27 -19.71 15.86
C LYS A 35 3.93 -19.87 16.57
N LEU A 36 3.81 -19.35 17.80
CA LEU A 36 2.60 -19.47 18.62
C LEU A 36 1.37 -18.88 17.94
N TYR A 37 1.51 -17.72 17.29
CA TYR A 37 0.44 -17.04 16.57
C TYR A 37 0.35 -17.44 15.08
N GLY A 38 1.06 -18.49 14.65
CA GLY A 38 0.98 -18.98 13.27
C GLY A 38 1.49 -18.00 12.21
N LEU A 39 2.34 -17.05 12.57
CA LEU A 39 2.86 -15.99 11.68
C LEU A 39 4.06 -16.45 10.84
N ILE A 40 4.48 -17.71 10.93
CA ILE A 40 5.61 -18.26 10.15
C ILE A 40 5.41 -18.10 8.62
N PRO A 41 4.23 -18.39 8.03
CA PRO A 41 4.04 -18.23 6.58
C PRO A 41 4.14 -16.76 6.15
N VAL A 42 3.56 -15.84 6.94
CA VAL A 42 3.59 -14.39 6.69
C VAL A 42 5.00 -13.85 6.79
N THR A 43 5.73 -14.24 7.84
CA THR A 43 7.13 -13.83 8.03
C THR A 43 8.03 -14.35 6.92
N LYS A 44 7.87 -15.60 6.46
CA LYS A 44 8.62 -16.12 5.31
C LYS A 44 8.31 -15.38 4.00
N SER A 45 7.06 -14.99 3.78
CA SER A 45 6.64 -14.26 2.57
C SER A 45 7.17 -12.82 2.52
N LEU A 46 7.29 -12.16 3.68
CA LEU A 46 7.65 -10.74 3.79
C LEU A 46 9.05 -10.51 4.38
N ALA A 47 9.83 -11.56 4.64
CA ALA A 47 11.17 -11.44 5.20
C ALA A 47 12.08 -10.60 4.30
N ARG A 48 12.91 -9.75 4.92
CA ARG A 48 13.93 -8.97 4.20
C ARG A 48 15.03 -9.84 3.59
N THR A 49 15.20 -11.03 4.13
CA THR A 49 16.22 -12.01 3.76
C THR A 49 15.58 -13.38 3.60
N ASN A 50 15.95 -14.05 2.53
CA ASN A 50 15.63 -15.46 2.32
C ASN A 50 16.48 -16.33 3.27
N PRO A 51 16.11 -17.61 3.49
CA PRO A 51 16.89 -18.50 4.35
C PRO A 51 18.31 -18.80 3.83
N ASP A 52 18.59 -18.53 2.56
CA ASP A 52 19.91 -18.63 1.92
C ASP A 52 20.80 -17.38 2.15
N GLY A 53 20.28 -16.35 2.83
CA GLY A 53 20.95 -15.07 3.05
C GLY A 53 20.81 -14.05 1.92
N SER A 54 20.18 -14.42 0.80
CA SER A 54 19.89 -13.48 -0.29
C SER A 54 18.80 -12.47 0.13
N LYS A 55 18.71 -11.35 -0.59
CA LYS A 55 17.66 -10.35 -0.35
C LYS A 55 16.30 -10.98 -0.66
N GLY A 56 15.35 -10.84 0.28
CA GLY A 56 13.98 -11.30 0.13
C GLY A 56 13.19 -10.49 -0.91
N VAL A 57 11.87 -10.65 -0.90
CA VAL A 57 10.98 -10.06 -1.90
C VAL A 57 11.20 -8.55 -2.02
N LYS A 58 11.51 -8.09 -3.24
CA LYS A 58 11.68 -6.67 -3.54
C LYS A 58 10.32 -5.98 -3.59
N LEU A 59 9.90 -5.41 -2.47
CA LEU A 59 8.67 -4.63 -2.36
C LEU A 59 8.86 -3.19 -2.87
N ARG A 60 7.88 -2.68 -3.61
CA ARG A 60 7.78 -1.25 -3.93
C ARG A 60 7.10 -0.52 -2.77
N LYS A 61 7.46 0.73 -2.52
CA LYS A 61 6.78 1.60 -1.53
C LYS A 61 5.32 1.88 -1.88
N SER A 62 4.97 1.76 -3.16
CA SER A 62 3.63 1.98 -3.70
C SER A 62 2.96 0.65 -4.07
N TYR A 63 1.64 0.62 -4.15
CA TYR A 63 0.85 -0.53 -4.62
C TYR A 63 0.98 -0.83 -6.12
N LYS A 64 1.96 -0.24 -6.83
CA LYS A 64 2.20 -0.43 -8.27
C LYS A 64 2.23 -1.90 -8.71
N ASN A 65 2.77 -2.80 -7.88
CA ASN A 65 2.81 -4.22 -8.22
C ASN A 65 1.41 -4.87 -8.32
N HIS A 66 0.39 -4.30 -7.65
CA HIS A 66 -1.01 -4.78 -7.67
C HIS A 66 -1.83 -4.24 -8.84
N ILE A 67 -1.28 -3.30 -9.60
CA ILE A 67 -1.96 -2.66 -10.76
C ILE A 67 -1.11 -2.79 -12.03
N GLN A 68 -0.02 -3.56 -11.97
CA GLN A 68 0.91 -3.69 -13.10
C GLN A 68 0.33 -4.61 -14.18
N ASP A 69 -0.55 -5.52 -13.78
CA ASP A 69 -1.33 -6.43 -14.61
C ASP A 69 -2.54 -5.76 -15.27
N LEU A 70 -3.02 -4.64 -14.73
CA LEU A 70 -4.07 -3.85 -15.36
C LEU A 70 -3.56 -3.18 -16.64
N PRO A 71 -4.34 -3.19 -17.72
CA PRO A 71 -3.94 -2.53 -18.95
C PRO A 71 -3.90 -1.01 -18.75
N GLY A 72 -2.95 -0.36 -19.40
CA GLY A 72 -2.84 1.10 -19.45
C GLY A 72 -1.87 1.74 -18.46
N LYS A 73 -1.83 3.07 -18.51
CA LYS A 73 -0.92 3.87 -17.69
C LYS A 73 -1.64 4.40 -16.46
N HIS A 74 -1.39 3.76 -15.32
CA HIS A 74 -1.93 4.20 -14.05
C HIS A 74 -0.95 5.09 -13.29
N GLN A 75 -1.37 6.31 -12.97
CA GLN A 75 -0.65 7.20 -12.06
C GLN A 75 -1.14 6.96 -10.63
N ILE A 76 -0.21 6.82 -9.69
CA ILE A 76 -0.53 6.57 -8.28
C ILE A 76 -0.74 7.92 -7.62
N SER A 77 -1.99 8.26 -7.33
CA SER A 77 -2.34 9.47 -6.61
C SER A 77 -1.75 9.46 -5.18
N PRO A 78 -1.44 10.63 -4.60
CA PRO A 78 -1.12 10.73 -3.18
C PRO A 78 -2.31 10.24 -2.34
N ALA A 79 -2.04 9.89 -1.08
CA ALA A 79 -3.05 9.37 -0.17
C ALA A 79 -4.28 10.30 -0.13
N LYS A 80 -5.43 9.76 -0.56
CA LYS A 80 -6.72 10.45 -0.41
C LYS A 80 -7.16 10.39 1.05
N PRO A 81 -7.84 11.43 1.57
CA PRO A 81 -8.46 11.34 2.88
C PRO A 81 -9.43 10.16 2.91
N ILE A 82 -9.51 9.47 4.05
CA ILE A 82 -10.50 8.40 4.27
C ILE A 82 -11.88 9.02 4.02
N PRO A 83 -12.73 8.42 3.17
CA PRO A 83 -14.04 8.98 2.88
C PRO A 83 -14.81 9.15 4.20
N PRO A 84 -15.41 10.33 4.45
CA PRO A 84 -16.07 10.63 5.72
C PRO A 84 -17.21 9.65 6.02
N GLY A 85 -17.81 9.08 4.96
CA GLY A 85 -18.78 8.00 5.09
C GLY A 85 -18.26 6.87 5.97
N LEU A 86 -17.02 6.40 5.79
CA LEU A 86 -16.46 5.28 6.56
C LEU A 86 -16.24 5.59 8.05
N LEU A 87 -16.24 6.88 8.43
CA LEU A 87 -16.10 7.34 9.81
C LEU A 87 -17.45 7.61 10.47
N ASP A 88 -18.55 7.57 9.72
CA ASP A 88 -19.89 7.82 10.24
C ASP A 88 -20.45 6.53 10.89
N PRO A 89 -20.72 6.51 12.20
CA PRO A 89 -21.32 5.34 12.85
C PRO A 89 -22.75 5.07 12.38
N SER A 90 -23.38 6.00 11.65
CA SER A 90 -24.75 5.87 11.15
C SER A 90 -24.88 5.26 9.75
N ILE A 91 -23.78 4.79 9.12
CA ILE A 91 -23.83 4.13 7.79
C ILE A 91 -24.88 3.00 7.76
N GLU A 92 -25.01 2.22 8.84
CA GLU A 92 -25.98 1.12 8.90
C GLU A 92 -27.44 1.59 8.83
N GLN A 93 -27.73 2.84 9.23
CA GLN A 93 -29.07 3.43 9.21
C GLN A 93 -29.49 3.86 7.80
N HIS A 94 -28.52 4.06 6.91
CA HIS A 94 -28.75 4.40 5.52
C HIS A 94 -28.05 3.36 4.64
N PRO A 95 -28.63 2.16 4.44
CA PRO A 95 -28.13 1.28 3.41
C PRO A 95 -28.11 2.08 2.11
N ASP A 96 -26.96 2.11 1.43
CA ASP A 96 -26.78 2.70 0.10
C ASP A 96 -27.64 1.92 -0.91
N ILE A 97 -28.96 2.09 -0.82
CA ILE A 97 -29.92 1.61 -1.80
C ILE A 97 -29.80 2.60 -2.94
N ILE A 98 -28.92 2.29 -3.88
CA ILE A 98 -28.86 2.96 -5.18
C ILE A 98 -30.26 2.85 -5.77
N LYS A 99 -30.99 3.98 -5.78
CA LYS A 99 -32.30 4.04 -6.44
C LYS A 99 -32.09 3.66 -7.91
N PRO A 100 -32.94 2.79 -8.49
CA PRO A 100 -32.80 2.44 -9.89
C PRO A 100 -32.80 3.73 -10.73
N LEU A 101 -31.72 3.95 -11.46
CA LEU A 101 -31.60 5.09 -12.36
C LEU A 101 -32.50 4.82 -13.57
N ASP A 102 -33.25 5.84 -14.01
CA ASP A 102 -34.07 5.73 -15.22
C ASP A 102 -33.16 5.54 -16.45
N PRO A 103 -33.24 4.37 -17.14
CA PRO A 103 -32.37 4.08 -18.27
C PRO A 103 -32.61 5.01 -19.46
N GLU A 104 -33.82 5.56 -19.63
CA GLU A 104 -34.10 6.48 -20.74
C GLU A 104 -33.43 7.84 -20.53
N LEU A 105 -33.48 8.35 -19.29
CA LEU A 105 -32.79 9.58 -18.92
C LEU A 105 -31.27 9.42 -19.08
N LEU A 106 -30.72 8.30 -18.62
CA LEU A 106 -29.29 8.00 -18.77
C LEU A 106 -28.87 7.93 -20.25
N ASN A 107 -29.67 7.26 -21.08
CA ASN A 107 -29.42 7.16 -22.52
C ASN A 107 -29.53 8.52 -23.24
N LYS A 108 -30.40 9.42 -22.80
CA LYS A 108 -30.45 10.79 -23.33
C LYS A 108 -29.23 11.60 -22.87
N ALA A 109 -28.83 11.46 -21.60
CA ALA A 109 -27.72 12.20 -21.01
C ALA A 109 -26.33 11.77 -21.52
N LEU A 110 -26.14 10.49 -21.85
CA LEU A 110 -24.88 9.96 -22.42
C LEU A 110 -24.81 10.11 -23.96
N LYS A 111 -25.77 10.83 -24.55
CA LYS A 111 -25.78 11.46 -25.89
C LYS A 111 -24.61 12.41 -26.14
N PHE A 112 -23.39 11.94 -26.39
CA PHE A 112 -22.27 12.81 -26.76
C PHE A 112 -22.16 13.03 -28.28
N ASP A 113 -21.90 14.27 -28.68
CA ASP A 113 -21.47 14.58 -30.04
C ASP A 113 -20.07 14.01 -30.31
N ARG A 114 -19.78 13.71 -31.57
CA ARG A 114 -18.45 13.21 -31.96
C ARG A 114 -17.40 14.23 -31.56
N THR A 115 -16.37 13.77 -30.86
CA THR A 115 -15.24 14.61 -30.46
C THR A 115 -14.53 15.18 -31.70
N PRO A 116 -14.10 16.44 -31.68
CA PRO A 116 -13.30 17.01 -32.76
C PRO A 116 -12.01 16.22 -32.96
N ILE A 117 -11.42 16.27 -34.16
CA ILE A 117 -10.20 15.51 -34.51
C ILE A 117 -9.01 15.79 -33.58
N ASN A 118 -9.00 16.96 -32.95
CA ASN A 118 -7.99 17.37 -31.96
C ASN A 118 -8.20 16.76 -30.56
N GLY A 119 -9.19 15.89 -30.40
CA GLY A 119 -9.56 15.29 -29.12
C GLY A 119 -10.30 16.25 -28.19
N ILE A 120 -10.55 15.79 -26.97
CA ILE A 120 -11.14 16.62 -25.90
C ILE A 120 -10.02 17.42 -25.24
N PRO A 121 -10.12 18.77 -25.16
CA PRO A 121 -9.10 19.58 -24.50
C PRO A 121 -8.81 19.09 -23.07
N GLY A 122 -7.53 18.88 -22.75
CA GLY A 122 -7.08 18.40 -21.44
C GLY A 122 -7.18 16.89 -21.22
N PHE A 123 -7.73 16.14 -22.18
CA PHE A 123 -7.77 14.67 -22.13
C PHE A 123 -6.53 14.08 -22.81
N ASN A 124 -5.82 13.21 -22.10
CA ASN A 124 -4.65 12.53 -22.62
C ASN A 124 -5.01 11.08 -22.99
N SER A 125 -4.92 10.74 -24.27
CA SER A 125 -5.20 9.38 -24.75
C SER A 125 -4.27 8.32 -24.14
N SER A 126 -3.09 8.68 -23.62
CA SER A 126 -2.20 7.71 -22.98
C SER A 126 -2.77 7.12 -21.68
N ASP A 127 -3.76 7.78 -21.08
CA ASP A 127 -4.46 7.29 -19.90
C ASP A 127 -5.56 6.29 -20.29
N LEU A 128 -5.97 6.28 -21.56
CA LEU A 128 -6.71 5.16 -22.13
C LEU A 128 -5.74 4.00 -22.28
N ALA A 129 -6.04 2.91 -21.59
CA ALA A 129 -5.35 1.64 -21.62
C ALA A 129 -5.36 0.91 -22.97
N ILE A 130 -5.58 1.64 -24.06
CA ILE A 130 -5.72 1.11 -25.40
C ILE A 130 -4.32 1.01 -25.96
N ASN A 131 -3.96 -0.18 -26.40
CA ASN A 131 -2.65 -0.48 -26.96
C ASN A 131 -2.48 0.34 -28.25
N ASP A 132 -1.79 1.48 -28.16
CA ASP A 132 -1.45 2.41 -29.26
C ASP A 132 -0.75 1.72 -30.44
N GLN A 133 -0.43 0.44 -30.33
CA GLN A 133 0.17 -0.37 -31.38
C GLN A 133 -0.77 -0.71 -32.55
N GLN A 134 -2.10 -0.57 -32.41
CA GLN A 134 -3.02 -0.93 -33.50
C GLN A 134 -3.52 0.26 -34.33
N THR A 135 -3.46 1.49 -33.81
CA THR A 135 -3.97 2.69 -34.52
C THR A 135 -2.88 3.58 -35.10
N LEU A 136 -1.61 3.43 -34.68
CA LEU A 136 -0.47 4.21 -35.21
C LEU A 136 0.23 3.56 -36.41
N MET A 137 -0.20 2.37 -36.87
CA MET A 137 0.42 1.66 -38.00
C MET A 137 -0.38 1.77 -39.32
N ARG A 138 -1.34 2.72 -39.40
CA ARG A 138 -2.16 2.97 -40.58
C ARG A 138 -2.07 4.43 -41.00
N GLY A 139 -1.28 4.67 -42.04
CA GLY A 139 -1.33 5.90 -42.82
C GLY A 139 -0.29 6.93 -42.41
N ASP A 140 0.69 7.08 -43.29
CA ASP A 140 1.29 8.37 -43.64
C ASP A 140 2.22 8.95 -42.55
N ASP A 141 3.47 9.33 -42.76
CA ASP A 141 4.24 9.67 -43.94
C ASP A 141 5.64 10.03 -43.39
N MET A 142 6.71 9.81 -44.16
CA MET A 142 8.06 10.39 -43.99
C MET A 142 8.74 10.30 -42.60
N GLY A 143 9.81 9.52 -42.44
CA GLY A 143 11.13 9.98 -42.85
C GLY A 143 11.97 10.39 -41.62
N GLU A 144 13.26 10.03 -41.65
CA GLU A 144 14.32 10.46 -40.72
C GLU A 144 14.48 9.71 -39.37
N ASP A 145 15.26 8.64 -39.49
CA ASP A 145 16.52 8.45 -38.77
C ASP A 145 16.51 7.98 -37.30
N GLU A 146 16.82 6.69 -37.21
CA GLU A 146 17.24 5.87 -36.08
C GLU A 146 18.46 6.40 -35.28
N HIS A 147 19.02 7.56 -35.63
CA HIS A 147 20.18 8.16 -34.96
C HIS A 147 19.84 9.21 -33.87
N GLY A 148 18.61 9.75 -33.82
CA GLY A 148 18.27 10.85 -32.92
C GLY A 148 18.20 10.52 -31.42
N LYS A 149 17.87 9.26 -31.06
CA LYS A 149 17.64 8.87 -29.64
C LYS A 149 18.93 8.60 -28.85
N LYS A 150 20.06 8.32 -29.51
CA LYS A 150 21.36 8.12 -28.84
C LYS A 150 22.08 9.44 -28.53
N ILE A 151 21.83 10.51 -29.29
CA ILE A 151 22.50 11.81 -29.10
C ILE A 151 21.94 12.57 -27.88
N LYS A 152 20.63 12.48 -27.60
CA LYS A 152 20.02 13.17 -26.44
C LYS A 152 20.45 12.60 -25.08
N ARG A 153 20.86 11.33 -25.01
CA ARG A 153 21.41 10.74 -23.77
C ARG A 153 22.85 11.14 -23.48
N LYS A 154 23.61 11.57 -24.50
CA LYS A 154 25.00 12.03 -24.32
C LYS A 154 25.09 13.53 -24.04
N LYS A 155 24.16 14.34 -24.58
CA LYS A 155 24.20 15.82 -24.42
C LYS A 155 23.66 16.33 -23.08
N LYS A 156 22.88 15.53 -22.32
CA LYS A 156 22.37 15.93 -21.00
C LYS A 156 23.36 15.68 -19.85
N ILE A 157 24.46 14.97 -20.10
CA ILE A 157 25.51 14.71 -19.10
C ILE A 157 26.49 15.88 -19.00
N GLN A 158 26.48 16.82 -19.95
CA GLN A 158 27.50 17.87 -20.03
C GLN A 158 27.07 19.24 -19.47
N ASN A 159 25.78 19.45 -19.22
CA ASN A 159 25.25 20.71 -18.67
C ASN A 159 24.35 20.43 -17.47
N GLY A 160 24.86 20.65 -16.25
CA GLY A 160 24.08 20.57 -15.01
C GLY A 160 24.72 19.66 -13.97
N ALA A 161 25.89 20.08 -13.50
CA ALA A 161 26.50 19.55 -12.29
C ALA A 161 25.66 19.96 -11.09
N ASP A 162 25.18 18.99 -10.30
CA ASP A 162 24.97 19.18 -8.87
C ASP A 162 25.70 18.04 -8.14
N PRO A 163 26.62 18.36 -7.22
CA PRO A 163 27.48 17.38 -6.61
C PRO A 163 26.74 16.54 -5.56
N LYS A 164 27.14 15.26 -5.52
CA LYS A 164 26.78 14.27 -4.52
C LYS A 164 26.98 14.83 -3.10
N ARG A 165 25.94 14.80 -2.26
CA ARG A 165 26.12 14.74 -0.80
C ARG A 165 26.48 13.30 -0.42
N GLN A 166 27.72 13.10 -0.02
CA GLN A 166 28.11 11.99 0.85
C GLN A 166 27.58 12.31 2.26
N HIS A 167 26.93 11.34 2.91
CA HIS A 167 26.78 11.35 4.35
C HIS A 167 27.75 10.30 4.91
N ILE A 168 28.42 10.72 5.97
CA ILE A 168 29.33 9.96 6.85
C ILE A 168 28.69 8.64 7.28
#